data_AF-A0A453MH20-F1
#
_entry.id   AF-A0A453MH20-F1
#
_cell.length_a   1.000
_cell.length_b   1.000
_cell.length_c   1.000
_cell.angle_alpha   90.00
_cell.angle_beta   90.00
_cell.angle_gamma   90.00
#
_symmetry.space_group_name_H-M   'P 1'
#
loop_
_entity.id
_entity.type
_entity.pdbx_description
1 polymer ?
#
loop_
_entity_poly.entity_id
_entity_poly.type
_entity_poly.pdbx_seq_one_letter_code
_entity_poly.pdbx_strand_id
1 'polypeptide(L)'
;MRSLQPQVKAIQERHAGDQERIQLETAHIYKLSGVDPLAGCLPTLVTIPVWIGLYKALSNVANEGLLTEGFFWIPSLAGPTTIAARESGQGISWLFPFT
;
A
#
# COMPACT_ATOMS: atom_id res chain seq x y z
N MET A 1 15.17 -3.77 13.07
CA MET A 1 14.27 -3.01 13.98
C MET A 1 14.03 -3.69 15.33
N ARG A 2 13.84 -5.02 15.41
CA ARG A 2 13.57 -5.74 16.68
C ARG A 2 14.65 -5.58 17.78
N SER A 3 15.92 -5.41 17.40
CA SER A 3 17.03 -5.16 18.35
C SER A 3 17.18 -3.71 18.81
N LEU A 4 16.56 -2.75 18.10
CA LEU A 4 16.65 -1.31 18.40
C LEU A 4 15.51 -0.80 19.27
N GLN A 5 14.35 -1.48 19.27
CA GLN A 5 13.22 -1.16 20.16
C GLN A 5 13.60 -0.98 21.63
N PRO A 6 14.39 -1.86 22.28
CA PRO A 6 14.74 -1.67 23.69
C PRO A 6 15.64 -0.44 23.91
N GLN A 7 16.53 -0.11 22.97
CA GLN A 7 17.42 1.05 23.08
C GLN A 7 16.66 2.38 22.89
N VAL A 8 15.69 2.40 21.96
CA VAL A 8 14.82 3.56 21.75
C VAL A 8 13.93 3.81 22.97
N LYS A 9 13.43 2.75 23.63
CA LYS A 9 12.67 2.88 24.89
C LYS A 9 13.53 3.42 26.04
N ALA A 10 14.76 2.96 26.17
CA ALA A 10 15.68 3.48 27.19
C ALA A 10 15.97 4.99 27.02
N ILE A 11 16.07 5.49 25.77
CA ILE A 11 16.20 6.93 25.50
C ILE A 11 14.93 7.68 25.88
N GLN A 12 13.76 7.14 25.54
CA GLN A 12 12.46 7.74 25.87
C GLN A 12 12.25 7.83 27.39
N GLU A 13 12.66 6.81 28.15
CA GLU A 13 12.60 6.81 29.62
C GLU A 13 13.60 7.78 30.24
N ARG A 14 14.83 7.87 29.69
CA ARG A 14 15.89 8.74 30.20
C ARG A 14 15.64 10.23 29.93
N HIS A 15 14.94 10.55 28.85
CA HIS A 15 14.64 11.92 28.42
C HIS A 15 13.14 12.24 28.45
N ALA A 16 12.37 11.54 29.29
CA ALA A 16 10.94 11.78 29.47
C ALA A 16 10.67 13.23 29.88
N GLY A 17 10.22 14.05 28.93
CA GLY A 17 9.96 15.49 29.11
C GLY A 17 10.71 16.40 28.14
N ASP A 18 11.73 15.89 27.45
CA ASP A 18 12.50 16.64 26.44
C ASP A 18 12.40 15.93 25.08
N GLN A 19 11.32 16.24 24.38
CA GLN A 19 10.99 15.63 23.09
C GLN A 19 12.00 15.98 21.99
N GLU A 20 12.73 17.09 22.15
CA GLU A 20 13.79 17.51 21.22
C GLU A 20 15.02 16.61 21.39
N ARG A 21 15.47 16.38 22.62
CA ARG A 21 16.58 15.45 22.88
C ARG A 21 16.26 14.01 22.52
N ILE A 22 15.03 13.56 22.76
CA ILE A 22 14.59 12.22 22.36
C ILE A 22 14.75 12.05 20.84
N GLN A 23 14.33 13.04 20.04
CA GLN A 23 14.46 12.98 18.57
C GLN A 23 15.92 12.96 18.11
N LEU A 24 16.77 13.79 18.72
CA LEU A 24 18.20 13.87 18.39
C LEU A 24 18.96 12.59 18.72
N GLU A 25 18.77 12.01 19.92
CA GLU A 25 19.44 10.77 20.31
C GLU A 25 18.91 9.56 19.54
N THR A 26 17.60 9.52 19.28
CA THR A 26 16.99 8.47 18.45
C THR A 26 17.57 8.50 17.02
N ALA A 27 17.71 9.69 16.43
CA ALA A 27 18.34 9.86 15.12
C ALA A 27 19.82 9.45 15.11
N HIS A 28 20.56 9.72 16.20
CA HIS A 28 21.96 9.33 16.34
C HIS A 28 22.11 7.80 16.40
N ILE A 29 21.30 7.11 17.22
CA ILE A 29 21.32 5.64 17.30
C ILE A 29 20.94 5.00 15.96
N TYR A 30 19.94 5.53 15.25
CA TYR A 30 19.57 4.99 13.93
C TYR A 30 20.72 5.10 12.92
N LYS A 31 21.48 6.21 12.93
CA LYS A 31 22.68 6.37 12.08
C LYS A 31 23.81 5.41 12.47
N LEU A 32 24.11 5.29 13.76
CA LEU A 32 25.18 4.38 14.25
C LEU A 32 24.87 2.91 13.95
N SER A 33 23.59 2.55 13.98
CA SER A 33 23.13 1.17 13.77
C SER A 33 22.98 0.80 12.29
N GLY A 34 23.24 1.74 11.37
CA GLY A 34 23.12 1.53 9.93
C GLY A 34 21.70 1.21 9.46
N VAL A 35 20.68 1.57 10.24
CA VAL A 35 19.28 1.27 9.93
C VAL A 35 18.64 2.53 9.36
N ASP A 36 18.38 2.51 8.05
CA ASP A 36 17.63 3.57 7.39
C ASP A 36 16.12 3.41 7.67
N PRO A 37 15.46 4.36 8.35
CA PRO A 37 14.02 4.28 8.61
C PRO A 37 13.20 4.27 7.31
N LEU A 38 13.74 4.83 6.23
CA LEU A 38 13.15 4.81 4.88
C LEU A 38 13.41 3.50 4.11
N ALA A 39 14.35 2.65 4.55
CA ALA A 39 14.54 1.34 3.93
C ALA A 39 13.28 0.46 4.09
N GLY A 40 12.43 0.75 5.07
CA GLY A 40 11.12 0.10 5.23
C GLY A 40 10.10 0.44 4.14
N CYS A 41 10.20 1.61 3.49
CA CYS A 41 9.31 2.00 2.38
C CYS A 41 9.95 1.80 0.99
N LEU A 42 11.22 1.42 0.91
CA LEU A 42 11.89 1.09 -0.35
C LEU A 42 11.20 -0.08 -1.10
N PRO A 43 10.79 -1.18 -0.44
CA PRO A 43 10.08 -2.28 -1.10
C PRO A 43 8.72 -1.85 -1.66
N THR A 44 8.02 -0.96 -0.95
CA THR A 44 6.74 -0.42 -1.42
C THR A 44 6.93 0.46 -2.65
N LEU A 45 7.98 1.28 -2.68
CA LEU A 45 8.28 2.15 -3.82
C LEU A 45 8.64 1.37 -5.09
N VAL A 46 9.35 0.25 -4.95
CA VAL A 46 9.68 -0.64 -6.09
C VAL A 46 8.46 -1.45 -6.56
N THR A 47 7.53 -1.75 -5.66
CA THR A 47 6.32 -2.54 -5.97
C THR A 47 5.23 -1.71 -6.66
N ILE A 48 5.15 -0.40 -6.39
CA ILE A 48 4.16 0.50 -7.00
C ILE A 48 4.19 0.49 -8.55
N PRO A 49 5.36 0.60 -9.23
CA PRO A 49 5.44 0.54 -10.68
C PRO A 49 4.87 -0.76 -11.27
N VAL A 50 5.11 -1.90 -10.63
CA VAL A 50 4.62 -3.21 -11.08
C VAL A 50 3.10 -3.24 -11.04
N TRP A 51 2.49 -2.73 -9.96
CA TRP A 51 1.04 -2.63 -9.85
C TRP A 51 0.42 -1.69 -10.88
N ILE A 52 1.04 -0.53 -11.13
CA ILE A 52 0.56 0.42 -12.15
C ILE A 52 0.60 -0.23 -13.53
N GLY A 53 1.70 -0.91 -13.87
CA GLY A 53 1.84 -1.62 -15.14
C GLY A 53 0.78 -2.70 -15.32
N LEU A 54 0.58 -3.54 -14.31
CA LEU A 54 -0.42 -4.60 -14.32
C LEU A 54 -1.85 -4.04 -14.45
N TYR A 55 -2.20 -3.05 -13.63
CA TYR A 55 -3.52 -2.42 -13.66
C TYR A 55 -3.83 -1.81 -15.03
N LYS A 56 -2.85 -1.13 -15.63
CA LYS A 56 -3.01 -0.47 -16.93
C LYS A 56 -3.13 -1.50 -18.06
N ALA A 57 -2.36 -2.58 -18.02
CA ALA A 57 -2.47 -3.68 -18.98
C ALA A 57 -3.86 -4.33 -18.91
N LEU A 58 -4.33 -4.67 -17.70
CA LEU A 58 -5.66 -5.25 -17.50
C LEU A 58 -6.79 -4.30 -17.93
N SER A 59 -6.65 -3.01 -17.62
CA SER A 59 -7.65 -2.00 -18.01
C SER A 59 -7.78 -1.85 -19.52
N ASN A 60 -6.66 -1.93 -20.26
CA ASN A 60 -6.69 -1.87 -21.72
C ASN A 60 -7.41 -3.09 -22.31
N VAL A 61 -7.06 -4.29 -21.84
CA VAL A 61 -7.69 -5.54 -22.28
C VAL A 61 -9.18 -5.59 -21.90
N ALA A 62 -9.56 -5.01 -20.74
CA ALA A 62 -10.95 -4.84 -20.34
C ALA A 62 -11.72 -3.89 -21.28
N ASN A 63 -11.12 -2.76 -21.68
CA ASN A 63 -11.71 -1.81 -22.63
C ASN A 63 -11.89 -2.41 -24.04
N GLU A 64 -11.03 -3.35 -24.42
CA GLU A 64 -11.13 -4.10 -25.68
C GLU A 64 -12.22 -5.19 -25.65
N GLY A 65 -12.89 -5.39 -24.50
CA GLY A 65 -14.00 -6.35 -24.36
C GLY A 65 -13.56 -7.80 -24.21
N LEU A 66 -12.26 -8.05 -23.99
CA LEU A 66 -11.68 -9.40 -23.93
C LEU A 66 -11.82 -10.07 -22.56
N LEU A 67 -12.25 -9.34 -21.52
CA LEU A 67 -12.43 -9.82 -20.13
C LEU A 67 -13.91 -9.99 -19.74
N THR A 68 -14.74 -10.35 -20.71
CA THR A 68 -16.17 -10.60 -20.51
C THR A 68 -16.45 -11.98 -19.90
N GLU A 69 -15.47 -12.89 -19.93
CA GLU A 69 -15.57 -14.18 -19.27
C GLU A 69 -15.49 -14.05 -17.74
N GLY A 70 -16.34 -14.82 -17.07
CA GLY A 70 -16.35 -14.92 -15.61
C GLY A 70 -15.22 -15.80 -15.09
N PHE A 71 -14.80 -15.56 -13.84
CA PHE A 71 -13.79 -16.34 -13.15
C PHE A 71 -14.31 -16.77 -11.78
N PHE A 72 -14.55 -18.08 -11.63
CA PHE A 72 -15.20 -18.67 -10.46
C PHE A 72 -16.56 -18.01 -10.13
N TRP A 73 -16.64 -17.25 -9.04
CA TRP A 73 -17.84 -16.52 -8.59
C TRP A 73 -17.91 -15.09 -9.14
N ILE A 74 -16.89 -14.64 -9.86
CA ILE A 74 -16.82 -13.30 -10.45
C ILE A 74 -17.43 -13.39 -11.86
N PRO A 75 -18.54 -12.68 -12.15
CA PRO A 75 -19.22 -12.79 -13.43
C PRO A 75 -18.45 -12.15 -14.59
N SER A 76 -17.55 -11.21 -14.32
CA SER A 76 -16.66 -10.62 -15.32
C SER A 76 -15.42 -10.00 -14.67
N LEU A 77 -14.27 -10.21 -15.30
CA LEU A 77 -13.00 -9.60 -14.89
C LEU A 77 -12.79 -8.18 -15.43
N ALA A 78 -13.65 -7.71 -16.34
CA ALA A 78 -13.53 -6.39 -16.95
C ALA A 78 -13.88 -5.25 -15.98
N GLY A 79 -14.81 -5.49 -15.05
CA GLY A 79 -15.31 -4.48 -14.13
C GLY A 79 -15.83 -3.20 -14.82
N PRO A 80 -16.02 -2.10 -14.08
CA PRO A 80 -16.49 -0.86 -14.67
C PRO A 80 -15.32 -0.14 -15.38
N THR A 81 -15.31 -0.30 -16.70
CA THR A 81 -14.30 0.23 -17.62
C THR A 81 -14.48 1.72 -17.93
N THR A 82 -15.70 2.24 -17.78
CA THR A 82 -16.03 3.64 -18.03
C THR A 82 -16.50 4.36 -16.76
N ILE A 83 -16.41 5.70 -16.74
CA ILE A 83 -16.91 6.52 -15.61
C ILE A 83 -18.41 6.30 -15.41
N ALA A 84 -19.20 6.24 -16.49
CA ALA A 84 -20.63 5.96 -16.43
C ALA A 84 -20.93 4.56 -15.85
N ALA A 85 -20.13 3.54 -16.20
CA ALA A 85 -20.26 2.21 -15.61
C ALA A 85 -19.89 2.18 -14.12
N ARG A 86 -18.94 3.02 -13.68
CA ARG A 86 -18.56 3.17 -12.25
C ARG A 86 -19.68 3.82 -11.45
N GLU A 87 -20.30 4.86 -11.98
CA GLU A 87 -21.39 5.57 -11.30
C GLU A 87 -22.67 4.73 -11.21
N SER A 88 -22.94 3.91 -12.25
CA SER A 88 -24.13 3.04 -12.29
C SER A 88 -23.93 1.68 -11.61
N GLY A 89 -22.74 1.37 -11.10
CA GLY A 89 -22.43 0.06 -10.51
C GLY A 89 -22.43 -1.10 -11.52
N GLN A 90 -22.46 -0.81 -12.82
CA GLN A 90 -22.40 -1.82 -13.87
C GLN A 90 -21.06 -2.56 -13.80
N GLY A 91 -21.13 -3.90 -13.66
CA GLY A 91 -19.95 -4.77 -13.53
C GLY A 91 -19.52 -5.09 -12.08
N ILE A 92 -20.12 -4.45 -11.07
CA ILE A 92 -19.87 -4.76 -9.64
C ILE A 92 -21.14 -5.10 -8.85
N SER A 93 -22.30 -5.22 -9.51
CA SER A 93 -23.57 -5.57 -8.87
C SER A 93 -23.55 -6.89 -8.09
N TRP A 94 -22.71 -7.84 -8.52
CA TRP A 94 -22.48 -9.11 -7.82
C TRP A 94 -21.76 -8.95 -6.47
N LEU A 95 -21.04 -7.84 -6.24
CA LEU A 95 -20.35 -7.56 -5.00
C LEU A 95 -21.32 -7.09 -3.90
N PHE A 96 -22.43 -6.46 -4.30
CA PHE A 96 -23.46 -5.94 -3.42
C PHE A 96 -24.86 -6.41 -3.85
N PRO A 97 -25.19 -7.70 -3.65
CA PRO A 97 -26.45 -8.28 -4.14
C PRO A 97 -27.73 -7.78 -3.43
N PHE A 98 -27.60 -6.84 -2.48
CA PHE A 98 -28.71 -6.33 -1.63
C PHE A 98 -28.93 -4.81 -1.73
N THR A 99 -28.25 -4.13 -2.65
CA THR A 99 -28.48 -2.71 -2.98
C THR A 99 -29.25 -2.60 -4.27
#